data_AF-A0A3M1Q2R5-F1
#
_entry.id   AF-A0A3M1Q2R5-F1
#
_cell.length_a   1.000
_cell.length_b   1.000
_cell.length_c   1.000
_cell.angle_alpha   90.00
_cell.angle_beta   90.00
_cell.angle_gamma   90.00
#
_symmetry.space_group_name_H-M   'P 1'
#
loop_
_entity.id
_entity.type
_entity.pdbx_description
1 polymer ?
#
loop_
_entity_poly.entity_id
_entity_poly.type
_entity_poly.pdbx_seq_one_letter_code
_entity_poly.pdbx_strand_id
1 'polypeptide(L)'
;MAGGHVRSAVLVLVLTIFGLAIAQRIDRLGAVFTASGDALAVHAQEAPQSDPPRKQKEEKKPQASEASPSSDAGAGVPAGVSPRSLSRAERDLVADLEARRRALEEREAKLALKEQVLAATERRIKAELKRLDQVKAEIADLVQSYNAAEDKKLSSLVKVYESMKPKDAAPIFQRLDLDIQERLARQMKAAKMAALLANMDPEAAKKLTSRLARARKLPDAEQILARRGQ
;
A
#
# COMPACT_ATOMS: atom_id res chain seq x y z
N MET A 1 -1.39 38.26 -37.17
CA MET A 1 -1.82 37.63 -35.90
C MET A 1 -1.95 36.12 -36.13
N ALA A 2 -1.09 35.26 -35.57
CA ALA A 2 -1.10 33.83 -35.90
C ALA A 2 -0.55 32.89 -34.78
N GLY A 3 -0.57 33.32 -33.51
CA GLY A 3 0.09 32.60 -32.40
C GLY A 3 -0.83 31.92 -31.37
N GLY A 4 -2.15 32.11 -31.45
CA GLY A 4 -3.09 31.66 -30.41
C GLY A 4 -3.47 30.18 -30.48
N HIS A 5 -3.74 29.67 -31.67
CA HIS A 5 -4.38 28.36 -31.84
C HIS A 5 -3.49 27.17 -31.47
N VAL A 6 -2.17 27.26 -31.71
CA VAL A 6 -1.21 26.16 -31.43
C VAL A 6 -1.13 25.85 -29.93
N ARG A 7 -1.22 26.87 -29.06
CA ARG A 7 -1.17 26.69 -27.60
C ARG A 7 -2.47 26.06 -27.05
N SER A 8 -3.62 26.39 -27.63
CA SER A 8 -4.89 25.76 -27.28
C SER A 8 -4.94 24.30 -27.71
N ALA A 9 -4.51 24.00 -28.95
CA ALA A 9 -4.48 22.64 -29.49
C ALA A 9 -3.63 21.67 -28.65
N VAL A 10 -2.43 22.11 -28.21
CA VAL A 10 -1.55 21.30 -27.34
C VAL A 10 -2.19 21.07 -25.96
N LEU A 11 -2.88 22.06 -25.40
CA LEU A 11 -3.52 21.92 -24.09
C LEU A 11 -4.73 20.96 -24.14
N VAL A 12 -5.55 21.04 -25.19
CA VAL A 12 -6.66 20.11 -25.42
C VAL A 12 -6.15 18.69 -25.65
N LEU A 13 -5.07 18.52 -26.41
CA LEU A 13 -4.47 17.20 -26.68
C LEU A 13 -3.87 16.55 -25.42
N VAL A 14 -3.25 17.33 -24.53
CA VAL A 14 -2.77 16.80 -23.24
C VAL A 14 -3.94 16.42 -22.33
N LEU A 15 -5.03 17.19 -22.31
CA LEU A 15 -6.21 16.91 -21.50
C LEU A 15 -6.99 15.67 -21.98
N THR A 16 -7.08 15.44 -23.29
CA THR A 16 -7.72 14.23 -23.85
C THR A 16 -6.87 12.97 -23.63
N ILE A 17 -5.54 13.05 -23.75
CA ILE A 17 -4.63 11.94 -23.42
C ILE A 17 -4.70 11.60 -21.93
N PHE A 18 -4.75 12.60 -21.05
CA PHE A 18 -4.88 12.40 -19.60
C PHE A 18 -6.24 11.79 -19.21
N GLY A 19 -7.34 12.24 -19.84
CA GLY A 19 -8.67 11.66 -19.62
C GLY A 19 -8.79 10.20 -20.09
N LEU A 20 -8.18 9.85 -21.22
CA LEU A 20 -8.23 8.48 -21.76
C LEU A 20 -7.43 7.48 -20.91
N ALA A 21 -6.32 7.92 -20.32
CA ALA A 21 -5.49 7.10 -19.43
C ALA A 21 -6.18 6.76 -18.08
N ILE A 22 -7.10 7.61 -17.61
CA ILE A 22 -7.89 7.36 -16.39
C ILE A 22 -8.98 6.31 -16.67
N ALA A 23 -9.64 6.38 -17.84
CA ALA A 23 -10.71 5.44 -18.21
C ALA A 23 -10.23 3.98 -18.27
N GLN A 24 -9.07 3.71 -18.87
CA GLN A 24 -8.57 2.34 -19.06
C GLN A 24 -8.01 1.66 -17.79
N ARG A 25 -7.98 2.35 -16.63
CA ARG A 25 -7.51 1.81 -15.34
C ARG A 25 -8.64 1.49 -14.34
N ILE A 26 -9.89 1.76 -14.67
CA ILE A 26 -11.05 1.56 -13.76
C ILE A 26 -11.71 0.18 -13.96
N ASP A 27 -11.58 -0.44 -15.14
CA ASP A 27 -12.17 -1.75 -15.49
C ASP A 27 -11.63 -2.98 -14.72
N ARG A 28 -10.77 -2.79 -13.71
CA ARG A 28 -10.31 -3.86 -12.81
C ARG A 28 -10.62 -3.67 -11.33
N LEU A 29 -11.55 -2.76 -10.99
CA LEU A 29 -12.11 -2.65 -9.63
C LEU A 29 -13.61 -3.03 -9.52
N GLY A 30 -14.32 -3.25 -10.63
CA GLY A 30 -15.75 -3.59 -10.61
C GLY A 30 -16.09 -5.07 -10.36
N ALA A 31 -15.16 -6.01 -10.56
CA ALA A 31 -15.44 -7.44 -10.64
C ALA A 31 -15.37 -8.23 -9.31
N VAL A 32 -15.26 -7.56 -8.15
CA VAL A 32 -15.08 -8.21 -6.83
C VAL A 32 -16.16 -7.83 -5.81
N PHE A 33 -17.08 -6.91 -6.14
CA PHE A 33 -18.10 -6.41 -5.20
C PHE A 33 -19.53 -6.92 -5.47
N THR A 34 -19.75 -7.70 -6.54
CA THR A 34 -21.09 -8.22 -6.93
C THR A 34 -21.26 -9.73 -6.72
N ALA A 35 -20.46 -10.34 -5.85
CA ALA A 35 -20.48 -11.78 -5.55
C ALA A 35 -20.73 -12.10 -4.06
N SER A 36 -21.50 -11.25 -3.37
CA SER A 36 -21.95 -11.47 -1.98
C SER A 36 -23.43 -11.09 -1.86
N GLY A 37 -24.29 -11.83 -2.56
CA GLY A 37 -25.71 -11.50 -2.67
C GLY A 37 -26.56 -12.55 -3.38
N ASP A 38 -26.23 -13.85 -3.24
CA ASP A 38 -27.19 -14.96 -3.32
C ASP A 38 -26.46 -16.30 -3.05
N ALA A 39 -26.60 -16.82 -1.83
CA ALA A 39 -26.10 -18.14 -1.44
C ALA A 39 -26.92 -18.75 -0.27
N LEU A 40 -28.25 -18.61 -0.34
CA LEU A 40 -29.19 -19.43 0.43
C LEU A 40 -29.99 -20.32 -0.53
N ALA A 41 -29.32 -21.33 -1.10
CA ALA A 41 -29.95 -22.37 -1.89
C ALA A 41 -29.26 -23.72 -1.65
N VAL A 42 -30.02 -24.67 -1.11
CA VAL A 42 -29.58 -26.06 -0.90
C VAL A 42 -30.08 -26.91 -2.08
N HIS A 43 -29.15 -27.41 -2.90
CA HIS A 43 -29.25 -28.59 -3.78
C HIS A 43 -27.80 -29.05 -4.05
N ALA A 44 -27.34 -30.26 -3.71
CA ALA A 44 -27.76 -31.60 -4.13
C ALA A 44 -27.23 -32.02 -5.52
N GLN A 45 -26.26 -32.97 -5.52
CA GLN A 45 -25.67 -33.72 -6.66
C GLN A 45 -24.94 -32.90 -7.76
N GLU A 46 -23.82 -33.33 -8.35
CA GLU A 46 -23.37 -34.68 -8.74
C GLU A 46 -21.82 -34.73 -8.91
N ALA A 47 -21.23 -35.93 -9.02
CA ALA A 47 -19.78 -36.13 -9.21
C ALA A 47 -19.39 -36.31 -10.71
N PRO A 48 -18.10 -36.28 -11.05
CA PRO A 48 -17.61 -37.13 -12.14
C PRO A 48 -16.38 -37.97 -11.79
N GLN A 49 -16.39 -39.20 -12.31
CA GLN A 49 -15.35 -40.22 -12.15
C GLN A 49 -14.31 -40.15 -13.29
N SER A 50 -13.05 -40.39 -12.92
CA SER A 50 -12.02 -41.26 -13.53
C SER A 50 -11.77 -41.37 -15.06
N ASP A 51 -10.47 -41.41 -15.37
CA ASP A 51 -9.76 -41.69 -16.64
C ASP A 51 -10.24 -42.88 -17.51
N PRO A 52 -9.73 -42.93 -18.76
CA PRO A 52 -9.28 -44.18 -19.38
C PRO A 52 -7.76 -44.23 -19.71
N PRO A 53 -7.15 -45.42 -19.90
CA PRO A 53 -5.75 -45.65 -19.54
C PRO A 53 -4.82 -46.04 -20.72
N ARG A 54 -3.50 -46.14 -20.46
CA ARG A 54 -2.62 -47.02 -21.25
C ARG A 54 -1.57 -47.75 -20.40
N LYS A 55 -1.53 -49.08 -20.53
CA LYS A 55 -0.60 -50.00 -19.85
C LYS A 55 0.73 -50.12 -20.59
N GLN A 56 1.81 -50.38 -19.85
CA GLN A 56 2.85 -51.33 -20.25
C GLN A 56 3.50 -51.96 -19.00
N LYS A 57 3.82 -53.26 -19.08
CA LYS A 57 4.38 -54.08 -17.98
C LYS A 57 5.11 -55.27 -18.61
N GLU A 58 6.36 -55.49 -18.20
CA GLU A 58 7.09 -56.78 -18.16
C GLU A 58 8.36 -56.52 -17.31
N GLU A 59 8.49 -57.09 -16.10
CA GLU A 59 9.13 -58.38 -15.76
C GLU A 59 10.67 -58.32 -15.69
N LYS A 60 11.37 -58.96 -14.75
CA LYS A 60 11.14 -60.30 -14.18
C LYS A 60 11.66 -60.50 -12.72
N LYS A 61 11.18 -61.56 -12.06
CA LYS A 61 11.47 -62.05 -10.69
C LYS A 61 12.64 -63.08 -10.68
N PRO A 62 13.22 -63.48 -9.53
CA PRO A 62 12.76 -64.60 -8.67
C PRO A 62 12.90 -64.24 -7.14
N GLN A 63 12.92 -65.12 -6.13
CA GLN A 63 12.00 -66.17 -5.60
C GLN A 63 12.10 -66.08 -4.05
N ALA A 64 11.04 -66.16 -3.23
CA ALA A 64 10.11 -67.25 -2.88
C ALA A 64 10.67 -68.33 -1.91
N SER A 65 10.18 -68.32 -0.66
CA SER A 65 10.02 -69.45 0.28
C SER A 65 9.19 -68.93 1.49
N GLU A 66 7.87 -69.10 1.51
CA GLU A 66 7.15 -70.19 2.20
C GLU A 66 7.24 -70.18 3.74
N ALA A 67 6.15 -69.77 4.42
CA ALA A 67 5.42 -70.58 5.42
C ALA A 67 4.25 -69.81 6.06
N SER A 68 3.21 -70.55 6.43
CA SER A 68 2.09 -70.19 7.32
C SER A 68 1.54 -71.52 7.88
N PRO A 69 0.75 -71.59 8.98
CA PRO A 69 0.02 -70.50 9.64
C PRO A 69 0.03 -70.52 11.20
N SER A 70 -0.76 -69.60 11.77
CA SER A 70 -1.59 -69.75 12.98
C SER A 70 -1.02 -69.63 14.41
N SER A 71 -1.87 -69.03 15.25
CA SER A 71 -1.95 -69.08 16.72
C SER A 71 -0.90 -68.32 17.55
N ASP A 72 -1.28 -67.12 17.98
CA ASP A 72 -1.27 -66.84 19.43
C ASP A 72 -2.51 -66.04 19.85
N ALA A 73 -3.09 -66.43 20.98
CA ALA A 73 -4.26 -65.80 21.60
C ALA A 73 -3.84 -65.27 22.98
N GLY A 74 -3.38 -64.02 23.03
CA GLY A 74 -2.58 -63.57 24.17
C GLY A 74 -2.54 -62.07 24.47
N ALA A 75 -3.56 -61.29 24.08
CA ALA A 75 -3.67 -59.89 24.50
C ALA A 75 -5.07 -59.59 25.03
N GLY A 76 -5.26 -59.86 26.34
CA GLY A 76 -6.51 -59.60 27.02
C GLY A 76 -6.85 -58.11 27.03
N VAL A 77 -7.76 -57.69 26.15
CA VAL A 77 -8.54 -56.48 26.35
C VAL A 77 -9.29 -56.67 27.68
N PRO A 78 -9.13 -55.81 28.70
CA PRO A 78 -9.96 -55.90 29.89
C PRO A 78 -11.39 -55.57 29.48
N ALA A 79 -12.18 -56.62 29.27
CA ALA A 79 -13.54 -56.53 28.78
C ALA A 79 -14.42 -55.81 29.82
N GLY A 80 -14.75 -54.56 29.52
CA GLY A 80 -15.87 -53.83 30.11
C GLY A 80 -15.97 -53.85 31.64
N VAL A 81 -15.29 -52.93 32.30
CA VAL A 81 -15.83 -52.35 33.55
C VAL A 81 -17.15 -51.68 33.17
N SER A 82 -18.23 -52.44 33.28
CA SER A 82 -19.56 -51.96 32.92
C SER A 82 -19.93 -50.80 33.84
N PRO A 83 -20.61 -49.73 33.40
CA PRO A 83 -20.98 -48.60 34.27
C PRO A 83 -21.79 -49.00 35.52
N ARG A 84 -22.36 -50.21 35.52
CA ARG A 84 -23.06 -50.84 36.65
C ARG A 84 -22.14 -51.48 37.71
N SER A 85 -20.87 -51.79 37.40
CA SER A 85 -19.91 -52.38 38.34
C SER A 85 -19.04 -51.35 39.08
N LEU A 86 -19.13 -50.06 38.72
CA LEU A 86 -18.45 -48.97 39.42
C LEU A 86 -19.15 -48.61 40.74
N SER A 87 -18.36 -48.27 41.75
CA SER A 87 -18.80 -47.63 42.99
C SER A 87 -19.44 -46.26 42.71
N ARG A 88 -20.30 -45.78 43.62
CA ARG A 88 -20.97 -44.47 43.46
C ARG A 88 -19.95 -43.34 43.34
N ALA A 89 -18.91 -43.33 44.19
CA ALA A 89 -17.86 -42.32 44.16
C ALA A 89 -17.03 -42.34 42.86
N GLU A 90 -16.82 -43.52 42.26
CA GLU A 90 -16.11 -43.66 40.98
C GLU A 90 -16.94 -43.09 39.82
N ARG A 91 -18.26 -43.33 39.81
CA ARG A 91 -19.17 -42.72 38.82
C ARG A 91 -19.24 -41.20 38.97
N ASP A 92 -19.32 -40.70 40.19
CA ASP A 92 -19.34 -39.26 40.48
C ASP A 92 -18.03 -38.58 40.00
N LEU A 93 -16.88 -39.25 40.19
CA LEU A 93 -15.57 -38.79 39.69
C LEU A 93 -15.46 -38.81 38.15
N VAL A 94 -15.93 -39.88 37.49
CA VAL A 94 -15.95 -39.97 36.02
C VAL A 94 -16.82 -38.85 35.43
N ALA A 95 -17.96 -38.55 36.03
CA ALA A 95 -18.84 -37.46 35.60
C ALA A 95 -18.17 -36.07 35.73
N ASP A 96 -17.45 -35.78 36.83
CA ASP A 96 -16.68 -34.54 36.98
C ASP A 96 -15.53 -34.46 35.96
N LEU A 97 -14.81 -35.55 35.72
CA LEU A 97 -13.75 -35.59 34.70
C LEU A 97 -14.29 -35.36 33.28
N GLU A 98 -15.44 -35.94 32.92
CA GLU A 98 -16.11 -35.66 31.65
C GLU A 98 -16.57 -34.19 31.55
N ALA A 99 -17.16 -33.63 32.62
CA ALA A 99 -17.59 -32.23 32.65
C ALA A 99 -16.40 -31.27 32.48
N ARG A 100 -15.29 -31.52 33.19
CA ARG A 100 -14.04 -30.76 33.04
C ARG A 100 -13.45 -30.89 31.64
N ARG A 101 -13.46 -32.09 31.06
CA ARG A 101 -12.98 -32.33 29.69
C ARG A 101 -13.77 -31.50 28.68
N ARG A 102 -15.10 -31.54 28.72
CA ARG A 102 -15.96 -30.73 27.83
C ARG A 102 -15.70 -29.23 28.02
N ALA A 103 -15.54 -28.78 29.27
CA ALA A 103 -15.22 -27.38 29.57
C ALA A 103 -13.82 -26.94 29.08
N LEU A 104 -12.86 -27.86 28.97
CA LEU A 104 -11.54 -27.61 28.36
C LEU A 104 -11.64 -27.60 26.83
N GLU A 105 -12.29 -28.59 26.22
CA GLU A 105 -12.52 -28.67 24.76
C GLU A 105 -13.23 -27.40 24.25
N GLU A 106 -14.23 -26.89 24.99
CA GLU A 106 -14.86 -25.59 24.70
C GLU A 106 -13.91 -24.39 24.78
N ARG A 107 -12.97 -24.38 25.73
CA ARG A 107 -11.99 -23.29 25.89
C ARG A 107 -10.94 -23.35 24.79
N GLU A 108 -10.45 -24.53 24.45
CA GLU A 108 -9.52 -24.76 23.36
C GLU A 108 -10.12 -24.33 22.02
N ALA A 109 -11.37 -24.71 21.73
CA ALA A 109 -12.07 -24.25 20.53
C ALA A 109 -12.21 -22.70 20.48
N LYS A 110 -12.55 -22.07 21.61
CA LYS A 110 -12.64 -20.60 21.74
C LYS A 110 -11.29 -19.90 21.58
N LEU A 111 -10.18 -20.53 22.00
CA LEU A 111 -8.82 -20.00 21.84
C LEU A 111 -8.34 -20.15 20.40
N ALA A 112 -8.49 -21.33 19.80
CA ALA A 112 -8.14 -21.58 18.40
C ALA A 112 -8.86 -20.62 17.44
N LEU A 113 -10.14 -20.32 17.67
CA LEU A 113 -10.87 -19.31 16.90
C LEU A 113 -10.27 -17.90 17.07
N LYS A 114 -9.92 -17.50 18.29
CA LYS A 114 -9.27 -16.20 18.54
C LYS A 114 -7.91 -16.11 17.87
N GLU A 115 -7.10 -17.16 17.93
CA GLU A 115 -5.78 -17.22 17.27
C GLU A 115 -5.90 -17.08 15.75
N GLN A 116 -6.87 -17.73 15.13
CA GLN A 116 -7.15 -17.58 13.70
C GLN A 116 -7.55 -16.13 13.34
N VAL A 117 -8.44 -15.51 14.12
CA VAL A 117 -8.86 -14.11 13.92
C VAL A 117 -7.70 -13.14 14.12
N LEU A 118 -6.86 -13.35 15.14
CA LEU A 118 -5.67 -12.53 15.40
C LEU A 118 -4.63 -12.69 14.28
N ALA A 119 -4.35 -13.91 13.83
CA ALA A 119 -3.43 -14.16 12.72
C ALA A 119 -3.91 -13.54 11.39
N ALA A 120 -5.21 -13.60 11.10
CA ALA A 120 -5.80 -12.92 9.95
C ALA A 120 -5.69 -11.40 10.06
N THR A 121 -5.95 -10.85 11.25
CA THR A 121 -5.85 -9.41 11.54
C THR A 121 -4.41 -8.92 11.43
N GLU A 122 -3.44 -9.66 11.98
CA GLU A 122 -2.02 -9.32 11.90
C GLU A 122 -1.51 -9.33 10.45
N ARG A 123 -1.91 -10.33 9.65
CA ARG A 123 -1.61 -10.37 8.21
C ARG A 123 -2.19 -9.15 7.48
N ARG A 124 -3.43 -8.75 7.80
CA ARG A 124 -4.05 -7.55 7.23
C ARG A 124 -3.28 -6.28 7.63
N ILE A 125 -2.96 -6.09 8.91
CA ILE A 125 -2.18 -4.94 9.38
C ILE A 125 -0.81 -4.88 8.70
N LYS A 126 -0.10 -6.01 8.58
CA LYS A 126 1.19 -6.09 7.88
C LYS A 126 1.07 -5.73 6.38
N ALA A 127 -0.04 -6.07 5.73
CA ALA A 127 -0.31 -5.69 4.35
C ALA A 127 -0.60 -4.18 4.21
N GLU A 128 -1.43 -3.61 5.08
CA GLU A 128 -1.74 -2.18 5.08
C GLU A 128 -0.50 -1.33 5.40
N LEU A 129 0.35 -1.75 6.34
CA LEU A 129 1.62 -1.07 6.65
C LEU A 129 2.54 -1.03 5.42
N LYS A 130 2.73 -2.17 4.74
CA LYS A 130 3.53 -2.23 3.50
C LYS A 130 2.95 -1.33 2.41
N ARG A 131 1.62 -1.28 2.27
CA ARG A 131 0.95 -0.38 1.32
C ARG A 131 1.16 1.08 1.67
N LEU A 132 1.06 1.46 2.95
CA LEU A 132 1.33 2.82 3.40
C LEU A 132 2.78 3.23 3.17
N ASP A 133 3.73 2.33 3.39
CA ASP A 133 5.15 2.62 3.16
C ASP A 133 5.49 2.73 1.67
N GLN A 134 4.86 1.92 0.80
CA GLN A 134 4.91 2.10 -0.65
C GLN A 134 4.37 3.46 -1.08
N VAL A 135 3.18 3.85 -0.61
CA VAL A 135 2.58 5.16 -0.93
C VAL A 135 3.43 6.33 -0.41
N LYS A 136 4.06 6.21 0.77
CA LYS A 136 5.02 7.22 1.26
C LYS A 136 6.22 7.36 0.33
N ALA A 137 6.79 6.24 -0.14
CA ALA A 137 7.91 6.25 -1.07
C ALA A 137 7.52 6.89 -2.42
N GLU A 138 6.39 6.48 -3.00
CA GLU A 138 5.85 7.07 -4.24
C GLU A 138 5.62 8.59 -4.11
N ILE A 139 5.08 9.05 -2.97
CA ILE A 139 4.91 10.48 -2.69
C ILE A 139 6.26 11.20 -2.55
N ALA A 140 7.24 10.59 -1.87
CA ALA A 140 8.57 11.19 -1.72
C ALA A 140 9.27 11.35 -3.09
N ASP A 141 9.24 10.31 -3.93
CA ASP A 141 9.79 10.33 -5.28
C ASP A 141 9.06 11.33 -6.19
N LEU A 142 7.73 11.43 -6.08
CA LEU A 142 6.94 12.40 -6.83
C LEU A 142 7.27 13.85 -6.40
N VAL A 143 7.41 14.12 -5.10
CA VAL A 143 7.81 15.43 -4.59
C VAL A 143 9.24 15.77 -5.00
N GLN A 144 10.17 14.81 -4.95
CA GLN A 144 11.56 15.02 -5.38
C GLN A 144 11.64 15.31 -6.88
N SER A 145 10.94 14.54 -7.72
CA SER A 145 10.91 14.75 -9.18
C SER A 145 10.24 16.08 -9.56
N TYR A 146 9.16 16.46 -8.88
CA TYR A 146 8.51 17.77 -9.05
C TYR A 146 9.44 18.93 -8.69
N ASN A 147 10.10 18.86 -7.53
CA ASN A 147 11.05 19.89 -7.09
C ASN A 147 12.22 20.02 -8.09
N ALA A 148 12.80 18.90 -8.53
CA ALA A 148 13.87 18.89 -9.52
C ALA A 148 13.44 19.48 -10.87
N ALA A 149 12.19 19.25 -11.30
CA ALA A 149 11.64 19.83 -12.52
C ALA A 149 11.42 21.35 -12.40
N GLU A 150 10.85 21.82 -11.28
CA GLU A 150 10.69 23.26 -11.00
C GLU A 150 12.05 23.95 -10.83
N ASP A 151 13.04 23.35 -10.17
CA ASP A 151 14.40 23.90 -10.05
C ASP A 151 15.13 23.95 -11.39
N LYS A 152 14.96 22.95 -12.27
CA LYS A 152 15.48 22.99 -13.64
C LYS A 152 14.85 24.13 -14.46
N LYS A 153 13.55 24.38 -14.27
CA LYS A 153 12.81 25.46 -14.94
C LYS A 153 13.21 26.84 -14.40
N LEU A 154 13.28 27.01 -13.09
CA LEU A 154 13.72 28.25 -12.44
C LEU A 154 15.18 28.57 -12.79
N SER A 155 16.10 27.61 -12.67
CA SER A 155 17.51 27.82 -13.01
C SER A 155 17.73 28.15 -14.49
N SER A 156 16.89 27.64 -15.40
CA SER A 156 16.88 28.07 -16.80
C SER A 156 16.49 29.54 -16.95
N LEU A 157 15.44 30.00 -16.25
CA LEU A 157 15.03 31.41 -16.23
C LEU A 157 16.10 32.31 -15.61
N VAL A 158 16.70 31.91 -14.48
CA VAL A 158 17.80 32.63 -13.83
C VAL A 158 18.98 32.79 -14.78
N LYS A 159 19.36 31.76 -15.55
CA LYS A 159 20.44 31.85 -16.55
C LYS A 159 20.16 32.91 -17.63
N VAL A 160 18.92 33.02 -18.10
CA VAL A 160 18.52 34.07 -19.06
C VAL A 160 18.79 35.46 -18.47
N TYR A 161 18.31 35.73 -17.26
CA TYR A 161 18.55 37.03 -16.59
C TYR A 161 20.02 37.26 -16.20
N GLU A 162 20.76 36.24 -15.74
CA GLU A 162 22.21 36.34 -15.44
C GLU A 162 23.05 36.63 -16.69
N SER A 163 22.62 36.16 -17.87
CA SER A 163 23.31 36.38 -19.14
C SER A 163 23.08 37.79 -19.73
N MET A 164 22.00 38.45 -19.31
CA MET A 164 21.61 39.79 -19.77
C MET A 164 22.44 40.88 -19.07
N LYS A 165 22.58 42.05 -19.70
CA LYS A 165 23.21 43.21 -19.06
C LYS A 165 22.30 43.73 -17.94
N PRO A 166 22.82 44.09 -16.75
CA PRO A 166 21.99 44.54 -15.63
C PRO A 166 21.07 45.74 -15.95
N LYS A 167 21.53 46.66 -16.80
CA LYS A 167 20.75 47.82 -17.28
C LYS A 167 19.49 47.43 -18.07
N ASP A 168 19.55 46.34 -18.83
CA ASP A 168 18.43 45.85 -19.65
C ASP A 168 17.54 44.90 -18.83
N ALA A 169 18.15 44.12 -17.94
CA ALA A 169 17.48 43.14 -17.09
C ALA A 169 16.62 43.80 -15.99
N ALA A 170 17.13 44.82 -15.31
CA ALA A 170 16.45 45.47 -14.18
C ALA A 170 15.04 46.02 -14.50
N PRO A 171 14.82 46.82 -15.58
CA PRO A 171 13.48 47.34 -15.91
C PRO A 171 12.48 46.26 -16.33
N ILE A 172 12.95 45.08 -16.79
CA ILE A 172 12.11 43.91 -17.06
C ILE A 172 11.81 43.20 -15.75
N PHE A 173 12.84 42.90 -14.95
CA PHE A 173 12.73 42.15 -13.70
C PHE A 173 11.80 42.83 -12.69
N GLN A 174 11.89 44.15 -12.53
CA GLN A 174 11.04 44.90 -11.59
C GLN A 174 9.54 44.93 -11.97
N ARG A 175 9.19 44.52 -13.20
CA ARG A 175 7.81 44.40 -13.69
C ARG A 175 7.22 42.99 -13.52
N LEU A 176 8.02 41.99 -13.13
CA LEU A 176 7.52 40.66 -12.79
C LEU A 176 6.71 40.72 -11.49
N ASP A 177 5.85 39.71 -11.27
CA ASP A 177 5.21 39.52 -9.97
C ASP A 177 6.24 39.32 -8.85
N LEU A 178 5.97 39.90 -7.67
CA LEU A 178 6.90 39.92 -6.53
C LEU A 178 7.25 38.52 -6.01
N ASP A 179 6.33 37.54 -6.10
CA ASP A 179 6.59 36.17 -5.69
C ASP A 179 7.54 35.47 -6.68
N ILE A 180 7.44 35.79 -7.97
CA ILE A 180 8.35 35.31 -9.01
C ILE A 180 9.73 35.97 -8.85
N GLN A 181 9.77 37.29 -8.61
CA GLN A 181 11.01 38.00 -8.30
C GLN A 181 11.72 37.35 -7.11
N GLU A 182 11.01 37.04 -6.02
CA GLU A 182 11.56 36.38 -4.84
C GLU A 182 12.13 34.97 -5.16
N ARG A 183 11.42 34.16 -5.95
CA ARG A 183 11.87 32.80 -6.33
C ARG A 183 13.15 32.84 -7.18
N LEU A 184 13.20 33.70 -8.21
CA LEU A 184 14.40 33.87 -9.05
C LEU A 184 15.56 34.46 -8.24
N ALA A 185 15.25 35.42 -7.36
CA ALA A 185 16.24 36.09 -6.53
C ALA A 185 17.01 35.14 -5.61
N ARG A 186 16.33 34.16 -5.00
CA ARG A 186 16.96 33.17 -4.10
C ARG A 186 17.87 32.17 -4.82
N GLN A 187 17.72 31.98 -6.14
CA GLN A 187 18.56 31.08 -6.95
C GLN A 187 19.64 31.79 -7.76
N MET A 188 19.59 33.12 -7.88
CA MET A 188 20.57 33.91 -8.61
C MET A 188 21.84 34.17 -7.79
N LYS A 189 23.02 34.24 -8.43
CA LYS A 189 24.28 34.55 -7.75
C LYS A 189 24.24 35.94 -7.12
N ALA A 190 24.71 36.06 -5.88
CA ALA A 190 24.69 37.31 -5.11
C ALA A 190 25.31 38.51 -5.85
N ALA A 191 26.42 38.32 -6.58
CA ALA A 191 27.05 39.37 -7.37
C ALA A 191 26.19 39.85 -8.56
N LYS A 192 25.48 38.92 -9.23
CA LYS A 192 24.53 39.25 -10.32
C LYS A 192 23.30 39.96 -9.78
N MET A 193 22.80 39.52 -8.62
CA MET A 193 21.73 40.19 -7.90
C MET A 193 22.10 41.63 -7.51
N ALA A 194 23.26 41.85 -6.90
CA ALA A 194 23.72 43.18 -6.51
C ALA A 194 23.81 44.13 -7.72
N ALA A 195 24.36 43.66 -8.85
CA ALA A 195 24.41 44.43 -10.08
C ALA A 195 23.01 44.73 -10.66
N LEU A 196 22.06 43.81 -10.54
CA LEU A 196 20.68 44.00 -11.00
C LEU A 196 19.92 45.00 -10.11
N LEU A 197 20.01 44.87 -8.78
CA LEU A 197 19.45 45.82 -7.81
C LEU A 197 19.99 47.24 -8.00
N ALA A 198 21.28 47.39 -8.30
CA ALA A 198 21.91 48.69 -8.56
C ALA A 198 21.41 49.40 -9.84
N ASN A 199 20.66 48.70 -10.71
CA ASN A 199 20.03 49.26 -11.91
C ASN A 199 18.49 49.24 -11.84
N MET A 200 17.91 48.80 -10.72
CA MET A 200 16.45 48.85 -10.46
C MET A 200 16.04 50.19 -9.88
N ASP A 201 14.74 50.48 -9.94
CA ASP A 201 14.11 51.52 -9.14
C ASP A 201 14.31 51.28 -7.62
N PRO A 202 14.63 52.30 -6.81
CA PRO A 202 14.88 52.13 -5.37
C PRO A 202 13.71 51.52 -4.58
N GLU A 203 12.45 51.87 -4.90
CA GLU A 203 11.29 51.31 -4.21
C GLU A 203 11.03 49.86 -4.64
N ALA A 204 11.32 49.50 -5.89
CA ALA A 204 11.28 48.11 -6.34
C ALA A 204 12.36 47.26 -5.63
N ALA A 205 13.60 47.76 -5.55
CA ALA A 205 14.70 47.09 -4.87
C ALA A 205 14.40 46.89 -3.37
N LYS A 206 13.84 47.90 -2.69
CA LYS A 206 13.37 47.85 -1.29
C LYS A 206 12.24 46.85 -1.08
N LYS A 207 11.26 46.76 -1.98
CA LYS A 207 10.18 45.75 -1.91
C LYS A 207 10.73 44.33 -2.02
N LEU A 208 11.63 44.08 -2.98
CA LEU A 208 12.24 42.75 -3.15
C LEU A 208 13.13 42.36 -1.97
N THR A 209 14.02 43.25 -1.50
CA THR A 209 14.91 42.97 -0.38
C THR A 209 14.15 42.77 0.93
N SER A 210 13.14 43.59 1.24
CA SER A 210 12.28 43.39 2.41
C SER A 210 11.47 42.10 2.34
N ARG A 211 11.08 41.65 1.13
CA ARG A 211 10.45 40.34 0.92
C ARG A 211 11.43 39.19 1.14
N LEU A 212 12.65 39.27 0.62
CA LEU A 212 13.69 38.25 0.80
C LEU A 212 14.08 38.06 2.26
N ALA A 213 14.16 39.15 3.03
CA ALA A 213 14.48 39.19 4.46
C ALA A 213 13.39 38.57 5.35
N ARG A 214 12.13 38.51 4.88
CA ARG A 214 11.08 37.72 5.54
C ARG A 214 11.39 36.24 5.33
N ALA A 215 12.06 35.63 6.30
CA ALA A 215 12.25 34.19 6.34
C ALA A 215 10.88 33.49 6.22
N ARG A 216 10.80 32.44 5.40
CA ARG A 216 9.67 31.52 5.44
C ARG A 216 9.71 30.82 6.80
N LYS A 217 8.95 31.32 7.77
CA LYS A 217 8.63 30.56 8.97
C LYS A 217 8.05 29.23 8.48
N LEU A 218 8.64 28.11 8.90
CA LEU A 218 7.98 26.83 8.76
C LEU A 218 6.62 26.95 9.48
N PRO A 219 5.54 26.33 8.98
CA PRO A 219 4.33 26.19 9.77
C PRO A 219 4.72 25.56 11.10
N ASP A 220 4.39 26.20 12.22
CA ASP A 220 4.75 25.69 13.53
C ASP A 220 4.21 24.26 13.67
N ALA A 221 4.99 23.37 14.28
CA ALA A 221 4.59 21.96 14.41
C ALA A 221 3.21 21.80 15.07
N GLU A 222 2.86 22.73 15.97
CA GLU A 222 1.52 22.86 16.56
C GLU A 222 0.41 23.03 15.52
N GLN A 223 0.60 23.81 14.45
CA GLN A 223 -0.41 24.02 13.40
C GLN A 223 -0.68 22.74 12.60
N ILE A 224 0.34 21.89 12.44
CA ILE A 224 0.24 20.59 11.77
C ILE A 224 -0.47 19.57 12.68
N LEU A 225 -0.17 19.60 13.98
CA LEU A 225 -0.79 18.72 14.98
C LEU A 225 -2.25 19.11 15.25
N ALA A 226 -2.56 20.42 15.36
CA ALA A 226 -3.91 20.93 15.58
C ALA A 226 -4.89 20.54 14.47
N ARG A 227 -4.44 20.47 13.21
CA ARG A 227 -5.25 19.99 12.07
C ARG A 227 -5.47 18.47 12.06
N ARG A 228 -4.75 17.71 12.90
CA ARG A 228 -4.85 16.23 12.99
C ARG A 228 -5.68 15.75 14.18
N GLY A 229 -6.12 16.67 15.05
CA GLY A 229 -6.99 16.42 16.19
C GLY A 229 -8.46 16.75 15.95
N GLN A 230 -8.85 16.98 14.69
CA GLN A 230 -10.22 17.13 14.20
C GLN A 230 -10.46 16.14 13.05
#